data_AF-A0A117SMU7-F1
#
_entry.id   AF-A0A117SMU7-F1
#
_cell.length_a   1.000
_cell.length_b   1.000
_cell.length_c   1.000
_cell.angle_alpha   90.00
_cell.angle_beta   90.00
_cell.angle_gamma   90.00
#
_symmetry.space_group_name_H-M   'P 1'
#
loop_
_entity.id
_entity.type
_entity.pdbx_description
1 polymer ?
#
loop_
_entity_poly.entity_id
_entity_poly.type
_entity_poly.pdbx_seq_one_letter_code
_entity_poly.pdbx_strand_id
1 'polypeptide(L)'
;MVVIRVGDHEEEIATAEELERLCRRLREELQRGGCRFNSWYIRIPPDRLLGLLKKAYIKYTQGVVGTGEVIAEFLEENRLSKSLYRTITPTLSSLGLAASGKFTGAAVEVGRLLAEGKTDEVKTRLRELVLRNCVLKEIMEKAGDCSELEKAVESVLAAYGKSIRFDELKYTAELLKMVHPKCEGCDLRCPTAERLAACVEKLIQLSHPHMRELFERLDISLLPEHLDHVGVDGSTYLLSV
;
A
#
# COMPACT_ATOMS: atom_id res chain seq x y z
N MET A 1 -4.31 -38.35 -2.57
CA MET A 1 -4.32 -37.70 -3.88
C MET A 1 -5.34 -36.58 -3.84
N VAL A 2 -4.90 -35.34 -4.05
CA VAL A 2 -5.72 -34.13 -4.04
C VAL A 2 -5.45 -33.41 -5.36
N VAL A 3 -6.50 -33.10 -6.12
CA VAL A 3 -6.38 -32.30 -7.34
C VAL A 3 -6.56 -30.83 -6.98
N ILE A 4 -5.58 -30.00 -7.31
CA ILE A 4 -5.61 -28.55 -7.07
C ILE A 4 -5.62 -27.85 -8.42
N ARG A 5 -6.62 -26.99 -8.63
CA ARG A 5 -6.67 -26.13 -9.81
C ARG A 5 -5.94 -24.82 -9.53
N VAL A 6 -4.95 -24.49 -10.36
CA VAL A 6 -4.16 -23.26 -10.33
C VAL A 6 -4.37 -22.54 -11.66
N GLY A 7 -5.26 -21.54 -11.68
CA GLY A 7 -5.69 -20.89 -12.91
C GLY A 7 -6.33 -21.87 -13.87
N ASP A 8 -5.72 -22.04 -15.04
CA ASP A 8 -6.18 -22.95 -16.10
C ASP A 8 -5.53 -24.34 -16.04
N HIS A 9 -4.69 -24.60 -15.03
CA HIS A 9 -3.98 -25.87 -14.87
C HIS A 9 -4.53 -26.67 -13.69
N GLU A 10 -4.61 -27.99 -13.85
CA GLU A 10 -4.89 -28.92 -12.76
C GLU A 10 -3.60 -29.64 -12.36
N GLU A 11 -3.32 -29.67 -11.06
CA GLU A 11 -2.15 -30.31 -10.46
C GLU A 11 -2.64 -31.43 -9.54
N GLU A 12 -2.22 -32.66 -9.80
CA GLU A 12 -2.46 -33.79 -8.90
C GLU A 12 -1.35 -33.87 -7.85
N ILE A 13 -1.72 -33.86 -6.57
CA ILE A 13 -0.80 -33.96 -5.45
C ILE A 13 -1.06 -35.27 -4.71
N ALA A 14 -0.12 -36.20 -4.82
CA ALA A 14 -0.12 -37.47 -4.12
C ALA A 14 0.83 -37.48 -2.92
N THR A 15 1.90 -36.67 -2.94
CA THR A 15 2.98 -36.67 -1.93
C THR A 15 3.29 -35.29 -1.35
N ALA A 16 3.99 -35.25 -0.21
CA ALA A 16 4.44 -34.00 0.41
C ALA A 16 5.49 -33.26 -0.46
N GLU A 17 6.35 -33.98 -1.17
CA GLU A 17 7.34 -33.38 -2.09
C GLU A 17 6.67 -32.68 -3.28
N GLU A 18 5.59 -33.24 -3.82
CA GLU A 18 4.78 -32.60 -4.88
C GLU A 18 4.11 -31.33 -4.36
N LEU A 19 3.60 -31.35 -3.13
CA LEU A 19 3.05 -30.16 -2.48
C LEU A 19 4.12 -29.08 -2.29
N GLU A 20 5.33 -29.45 -1.85
CA GLU A 20 6.44 -28.51 -1.72
C GLU A 20 6.89 -27.92 -3.06
N ARG A 21 6.92 -28.74 -4.11
CA ARG A 21 7.25 -28.30 -5.47
C ARG A 21 6.20 -27.33 -6.02
N LEU A 22 4.91 -27.64 -5.84
CA LEU A 22 3.83 -26.73 -6.22
C LEU A 22 3.91 -25.42 -5.43
N CYS A 23 4.11 -25.48 -4.11
CA CYS A 23 4.28 -24.28 -3.28
C CYS A 23 5.46 -23.42 -3.75
N ARG A 24 6.58 -24.05 -4.13
CA ARG A 24 7.75 -23.34 -4.65
C ARG A 24 7.43 -22.64 -5.97
N ARG A 25 6.80 -23.33 -6.92
CA ARG A 25 6.41 -22.76 -8.22
C ARG A 25 5.43 -21.59 -8.06
N LEU A 26 4.40 -21.75 -7.22
CA LEU A 26 3.45 -20.68 -6.92
C LEU A 26 4.15 -19.46 -6.31
N ARG A 27 5.13 -19.69 -5.43
CA ARG A 27 5.91 -18.61 -4.82
C ARG A 27 6.80 -17.89 -5.85
N GLU A 28 7.38 -18.62 -6.80
CA GLU A 28 8.17 -18.04 -7.90
C GLU A 28 7.29 -17.20 -8.82
N GLU A 29 6.10 -17.68 -9.19
CA GLU A 29 5.11 -16.91 -9.97
C GLU A 29 4.68 -15.63 -9.24
N LEU A 30 4.38 -15.72 -7.94
CA LEU A 30 4.07 -14.53 -7.11
C LEU A 30 5.24 -13.52 -7.06
N GLN A 31 6.48 -13.97 -7.20
CA GLN A 31 7.67 -13.11 -7.15
C GLN A 31 8.06 -12.53 -8.52
N ARG A 32 7.53 -13.03 -9.65
CA ARG A 32 7.83 -12.49 -10.99
C ARG A 32 7.50 -11.00 -11.12
N GLY A 33 6.55 -10.50 -10.34
CA GLY A 33 6.16 -9.07 -10.29
C GLY A 33 7.11 -8.15 -9.53
N GLY A 34 8.31 -8.60 -9.13
CA GLY A 34 9.32 -7.77 -8.44
C GLY A 34 9.01 -7.46 -6.97
N CYS A 35 7.95 -8.05 -6.42
CA CYS A 35 7.56 -7.94 -5.01
C CYS A 35 7.97 -9.19 -4.23
N ARG A 36 8.03 -9.08 -2.91
CA ARG A 36 8.22 -10.21 -1.99
C ARG A 36 6.90 -10.55 -1.33
N PHE A 37 6.54 -11.83 -1.37
CA PHE A 37 5.45 -12.34 -0.56
C PHE A 37 5.89 -12.41 0.91
N ASN A 38 5.68 -11.30 1.62
CA ASN A 38 5.63 -11.28 3.07
C ASN A 38 4.15 -11.46 3.48
N SER A 39 3.88 -12.01 4.67
CA SER A 39 2.51 -12.05 5.21
C SER A 39 1.86 -10.66 5.17
N TRP A 40 0.53 -10.57 5.13
CA TRP A 40 -0.22 -9.30 5.18
C TRP A 40 -0.80 -9.05 6.58
N TYR A 41 0.01 -9.23 7.63
CA TYR A 41 -0.46 -9.11 8.99
C TYR A 41 -0.31 -7.66 9.48
N ILE A 42 -1.19 -6.74 9.07
CA ILE A 42 -1.18 -5.36 9.55
C ILE A 42 -2.25 -5.19 10.62
N ARG A 43 -1.85 -5.27 11.90
CA ARG A 43 -2.81 -5.30 13.03
C ARG A 43 -2.55 -4.25 14.11
N ILE A 44 -1.79 -3.22 13.76
CA ILE A 44 -1.56 -2.08 14.62
C ILE A 44 -1.94 -0.80 13.87
N PRO A 45 -2.52 0.20 14.55
CA PRO A 45 -2.79 1.50 13.95
C PRO A 45 -1.52 2.10 13.33
N PRO A 46 -1.60 2.72 12.14
CA PRO A 46 -0.46 3.35 11.49
C PRO A 46 0.27 4.36 12.39
N ASP A 47 -0.46 5.19 13.15
CA ASP A 47 0.16 6.17 14.06
C ASP A 47 1.04 5.50 15.13
N ARG A 48 0.63 4.34 15.64
CA ARG A 48 1.43 3.58 16.60
C ARG A 48 2.64 2.94 15.94
N LEU A 49 2.50 2.47 14.70
CA LEU A 49 3.63 1.98 13.91
C LEU A 49 4.65 3.10 13.70
N LEU A 50 4.23 4.30 13.30
CA LEU A 50 5.12 5.45 13.11
C LEU A 50 5.78 5.87 14.43
N GLY A 51 5.02 5.94 15.52
CA GLY A 51 5.57 6.22 16.86
C GLY A 51 6.64 5.21 17.27
N LEU A 52 6.39 3.92 17.02
CA LEU A 52 7.36 2.85 17.30
C LEU A 52 8.62 2.98 16.42
N LEU A 53 8.48 3.28 15.13
CA LEU A 53 9.63 3.47 14.23
C LEU A 53 10.48 4.68 14.63
N LYS A 54 9.84 5.78 15.05
CA LYS A 54 10.54 6.94 15.60
C LYS A 54 11.34 6.57 16.85
N LYS A 55 10.75 5.79 17.78
CA LYS A 55 11.47 5.28 18.96
C LYS A 55 12.59 4.32 18.58
N ALA A 56 12.37 3.45 17.59
CA ALA A 56 13.40 2.54 17.08
C ALA A 56 14.64 3.29 16.57
N TYR A 57 14.45 4.42 15.87
CA TYR A 57 15.56 5.28 15.48
C TYR A 57 16.29 5.91 16.68
N ILE A 58 15.57 6.44 17.66
CA ILE A 58 16.18 7.03 18.88
C ILE A 58 16.99 5.97 19.65
N LYS A 59 16.50 4.73 19.70
CA LYS A 59 17.20 3.62 20.36
C LYS A 59 18.38 3.12 19.54
N TYR A 60 18.26 3.13 18.22
CA TYR A 60 19.35 2.83 17.32
C TYR A 60 20.54 3.77 17.50
N THR A 61 20.32 5.08 17.69
CA THR A 61 21.40 6.05 17.98
C THR A 61 22.05 5.82 19.34
N GLN A 62 21.40 5.09 20.24
CA GLN A 62 21.92 4.65 21.53
C GLN A 62 22.58 3.26 21.47
N GLY A 63 22.68 2.65 20.28
CA GLY A 63 23.28 1.32 20.08
C GLY A 63 22.31 0.13 20.25
N VAL A 64 21.02 0.38 20.51
CA VAL A 64 20.01 -0.66 20.69
C VAL A 64 19.35 -0.99 19.35
N VAL A 65 19.56 -2.22 18.87
CA VAL A 65 19.06 -2.69 17.56
C VAL A 65 17.96 -3.76 17.65
N GLY A 66 17.77 -4.34 18.84
CA GLY A 66 16.82 -5.43 19.07
C GLY A 66 15.37 -4.92 19.08
N THR A 67 14.47 -5.61 18.38
CA THR A 67 13.04 -5.26 18.40
C THR A 67 12.41 -5.51 19.77
N GLY A 68 12.89 -6.54 20.48
CA GLY A 68 12.36 -6.97 21.78
C GLY A 68 12.29 -5.84 22.81
N GLU A 69 13.46 -5.26 23.10
CA GLU A 69 13.65 -4.19 24.08
C GLU A 69 12.88 -2.93 23.71
N VAL A 70 13.01 -2.49 22.46
CA VAL A 70 12.36 -1.25 21.98
C VAL A 70 10.83 -1.37 22.02
N ILE A 71 10.26 -2.51 21.61
CA ILE A 71 8.81 -2.73 21.67
C ILE A 71 8.35 -2.79 23.12
N ALA A 72 9.08 -3.47 24.01
CA ALA A 72 8.72 -3.58 25.42
C ALA A 72 8.63 -2.19 26.07
N GLU A 73 9.66 -1.36 25.88
CA GLU A 73 9.66 0.02 26.38
C GLU A 73 8.55 0.86 25.73
N PHE A 74 8.34 0.73 24.41
CA PHE A 74 7.27 1.48 23.72
C PHE A 74 5.89 1.18 24.31
N LEU A 75 5.62 -0.10 24.59
CA LEU A 75 4.36 -0.51 25.19
C LEU A 75 4.21 0.03 26.62
N GLU A 76 5.29 0.03 27.40
CA GLU A 76 5.29 0.55 28.77
C GLU A 76 5.03 2.06 28.82
N GLU A 77 5.77 2.86 28.03
CA GLU A 77 5.63 4.31 27.95
C GLU A 77 4.22 4.75 27.52
N ASN A 78 3.59 3.97 26.65
CA ASN A 78 2.25 4.25 26.13
C ASN A 78 1.13 3.55 26.92
N ARG A 79 1.44 2.90 28.05
CA ARG A 79 0.49 2.16 28.90
C ARG A 79 -0.34 1.12 28.12
N LEU A 80 0.31 0.45 27.17
CA LEU A 80 -0.28 -0.57 26.30
C LEU A 80 0.01 -1.98 26.84
N SER A 81 -0.89 -2.92 26.53
CA SER A 81 -0.72 -4.32 26.96
C SER A 81 0.52 -4.95 26.34
N LYS A 82 1.31 -5.67 27.16
CA LYS A 82 2.45 -6.50 26.71
C LYS A 82 2.05 -7.56 25.68
N SER A 83 0.78 -8.00 25.66
CA SER A 83 0.30 -8.97 24.68
C SER A 83 0.36 -8.45 23.24
N LEU A 84 0.35 -7.12 23.03
CA LEU A 84 0.48 -6.50 21.72
C LEU A 84 1.82 -6.77 21.05
N TYR A 85 2.83 -7.23 21.79
CA TYR A 85 4.09 -7.70 21.22
C TYR A 85 3.88 -8.75 20.12
N ARG A 86 2.93 -9.68 20.34
CA ARG A 86 2.55 -10.73 19.38
C ARG A 86 1.85 -10.20 18.14
N THR A 87 1.40 -8.94 18.18
CA THR A 87 0.72 -8.26 17.07
C THR A 87 1.67 -7.33 16.32
N ILE A 88 2.53 -6.62 17.04
CA ILE A 88 3.52 -5.68 16.49
C ILE A 88 4.59 -6.43 15.69
N THR A 89 5.15 -7.50 16.25
CA THR A 89 6.27 -8.22 15.62
C THR A 89 5.91 -8.74 14.22
N PRO A 90 4.78 -9.43 14.01
CA PRO A 90 4.42 -9.88 12.66
C PRO A 90 4.03 -8.72 11.73
N THR A 91 3.54 -7.58 12.25
CA THR A 91 3.31 -6.38 11.44
C THR A 91 4.61 -5.79 10.91
N LEU A 92 5.62 -5.66 11.76
CA LEU A 92 6.95 -5.18 11.34
C LEU A 92 7.57 -6.12 10.31
N SER A 93 7.48 -7.44 10.52
CA SER A 93 7.98 -8.43 9.56
C SER A 93 7.23 -8.37 8.22
N SER A 94 5.91 -8.21 8.24
CA SER A 94 5.05 -8.09 7.04
C SER A 94 5.46 -6.93 6.13
N LEU A 95 5.88 -5.82 6.74
CA LEU A 95 6.37 -4.63 6.05
C LEU A 95 7.88 -4.62 5.78
N GLY A 96 8.61 -5.68 6.16
CA GLY A 96 10.08 -5.73 6.02
C GLY A 96 10.83 -4.75 6.94
N LEU A 97 10.19 -4.30 8.01
CA LEU A 97 10.73 -3.36 9.01
C LEU A 97 11.50 -4.09 10.12
N ALA A 98 11.32 -5.40 10.27
CA ALA A 98 12.07 -6.24 11.17
C ALA A 98 12.51 -7.55 10.50
N ALA A 99 13.71 -8.01 10.84
CA ALA A 99 14.25 -9.30 10.43
C ALA A 99 15.13 -9.87 11.55
N SER A 100 14.99 -11.17 11.83
CA SER A 100 15.82 -11.88 12.82
C SER A 100 15.88 -11.19 14.20
N GLY A 101 14.75 -10.64 14.66
CA GLY A 101 14.65 -9.95 15.96
C GLY A 101 15.29 -8.56 16.02
N LYS A 102 15.68 -7.98 14.88
CA LYS A 102 16.27 -6.64 14.77
C LYS A 102 15.48 -5.76 13.81
N PHE A 103 15.50 -4.45 14.02
CA PHE A 103 14.98 -3.50 13.04
C PHE A 103 15.86 -3.49 11.79
N THR A 104 15.24 -3.36 10.62
CA THR A 104 15.97 -3.23 9.35
C THR A 104 16.45 -1.79 9.13
N GLY A 105 17.39 -1.59 8.21
CA GLY A 105 17.82 -0.24 7.83
C GLY A 105 16.67 0.64 7.34
N ALA A 106 15.68 0.05 6.67
CA ALA A 106 14.48 0.77 6.24
C ALA A 106 13.64 1.27 7.42
N ALA A 107 13.52 0.49 8.50
CA ALA A 107 12.82 0.92 9.71
C ALA A 107 13.54 2.08 10.41
N VAL A 108 14.88 2.01 10.51
CA VAL A 108 15.70 3.08 11.09
C VAL A 108 15.60 4.35 10.26
N GLU A 109 15.62 4.23 8.93
CA GLU A 109 15.49 5.37 8.02
C GLU A 109 14.12 6.05 8.12
N VAL A 110 13.02 5.29 8.11
CA VAL A 110 11.67 5.85 8.33
C VAL A 110 11.61 6.54 9.70
N GLY A 111 12.17 5.91 10.73
CA GLY A 111 12.25 6.50 12.08
C GLY A 111 13.04 7.82 12.11
N ARG A 112 14.14 7.91 11.37
CA ARG A 112 14.94 9.15 11.22
C ARG A 112 14.11 10.25 10.56
N LEU A 113 13.44 9.96 9.45
CA LEU A 113 12.59 10.93 8.74
C LEU A 113 11.44 11.45 9.61
N LEU A 114 10.85 10.58 10.44
CA LEU A 114 9.85 10.95 11.44
C LEU A 114 10.40 11.81 12.59
N ALA A 115 11.66 11.62 12.97
CA ALA A 115 12.33 12.48 13.95
C ALA A 115 12.64 13.87 13.37
N GLU A 116 12.96 13.94 12.08
CA GLU A 116 13.24 15.18 11.34
C GLU A 116 11.98 15.93 10.87
N GLY A 117 10.78 15.36 11.04
CA GLY A 117 9.51 15.98 10.62
C GLY A 117 9.27 15.97 9.11
N LYS A 118 9.95 15.09 8.36
CA LYS A 118 9.90 15.01 6.89
C LYS A 118 8.76 14.12 6.40
N THR A 119 7.53 14.57 6.63
CA THR A 119 6.30 13.77 6.39
C THR A 119 6.17 13.24 4.97
N ASP A 120 6.53 14.03 3.95
CA ASP A 120 6.45 13.59 2.55
C ASP A 120 7.47 12.49 2.21
N GLU A 121 8.70 12.61 2.71
CA GLU A 121 9.73 11.56 2.55
C GLU A 121 9.31 10.26 3.26
N VAL A 122 8.66 10.37 4.43
CA VAL A 122 8.09 9.21 5.14
C VAL A 122 7.05 8.50 4.27
N LYS A 123 6.11 9.23 3.67
CA LYS A 123 5.08 8.65 2.79
C LYS A 123 5.70 7.93 1.60
N THR A 124 6.67 8.55 0.93
CA THR A 124 7.40 7.93 -0.19
C THR A 124 8.08 6.64 0.24
N ARG A 125 8.79 6.66 1.38
CA ARG A 125 9.50 5.47 1.86
C ARG A 125 8.56 4.35 2.29
N LEU A 126 7.44 4.68 2.93
CA LEU A 126 6.41 3.70 3.29
C LEU A 126 5.72 3.12 2.04
N ARG A 127 5.47 3.94 1.02
CA ARG A 127 4.93 3.48 -0.28
C ARG A 127 5.85 2.44 -0.91
N GLU A 128 7.16 2.69 -0.93
CA GLU A 128 8.12 1.71 -1.45
C GLU A 128 8.10 0.38 -0.67
N LEU A 129 7.94 0.43 0.66
CA LEU A 129 7.83 -0.77 1.49
C LEU A 129 6.52 -1.54 1.21
N VAL A 130 5.42 -0.81 1.02
CA VAL A 130 4.12 -1.37 0.64
C VAL A 130 4.21 -2.06 -0.72
N LEU A 131 4.78 -1.40 -1.73
CA LEU A 131 4.94 -1.96 -3.08
C LEU A 131 5.88 -3.17 -3.13
N ARG A 132 6.78 -3.31 -2.16
CA ARG A 132 7.61 -4.51 -1.99
C ARG A 132 6.84 -5.70 -1.42
N ASN A 133 5.66 -5.52 -0.82
CA ASN A 133 4.80 -6.60 -0.37
C ASN A 133 3.78 -6.94 -1.46
N CYS A 134 3.76 -8.18 -1.96
CA CYS A 134 2.89 -8.55 -3.08
C CYS A 134 1.40 -8.35 -2.81
N VAL A 135 0.93 -8.68 -1.60
CA VAL A 135 -0.49 -8.53 -1.26
C VAL A 135 -0.87 -7.06 -1.18
N LEU A 136 -0.02 -6.23 -0.56
CA LEU A 136 -0.30 -4.80 -0.46
C LEU A 136 -0.17 -4.08 -1.81
N LYS A 137 0.76 -4.53 -2.67
CA LYS A 137 0.90 -4.06 -4.05
C LYS A 137 -0.36 -4.36 -4.86
N GLU A 138 -0.89 -5.58 -4.78
CA GLU A 138 -2.12 -5.94 -5.48
C GLU A 138 -3.32 -5.08 -5.04
N ILE A 139 -3.43 -4.76 -3.74
CA ILE A 139 -4.47 -3.83 -3.25
C ILE A 139 -4.31 -2.44 -3.88
N MET A 140 -3.09 -1.92 -3.91
CA MET A 140 -2.79 -0.61 -4.49
C MET A 140 -3.08 -0.56 -6.00
N GLU A 141 -2.82 -1.64 -6.73
CA GLU A 141 -3.09 -1.74 -8.17
C GLU A 141 -4.57 -1.93 -8.49
N LYS A 142 -5.32 -2.58 -7.59
CA LYS A 142 -6.76 -2.83 -7.76
C LYS A 142 -7.64 -1.64 -7.39
N ALA A 143 -7.15 -0.73 -6.53
CA ALA A 143 -7.90 0.47 -6.14
C ALA A 143 -7.87 1.51 -7.27
N GLY A 144 -9.01 1.72 -7.94
CA GLY A 144 -9.16 2.73 -8.98
C GLY A 144 -9.00 4.16 -8.45
N ASP A 145 -9.49 4.41 -7.23
CA ASP A 145 -9.31 5.66 -6.50
C ASP A 145 -9.25 5.46 -4.97
N CYS A 146 -9.09 6.56 -4.22
CA CYS A 146 -8.97 6.50 -2.76
C CYS A 146 -10.23 5.98 -2.04
N SER A 147 -11.42 6.19 -2.64
CA SER A 147 -12.70 5.77 -2.06
C SER A 147 -12.93 4.27 -2.20
N GLU A 148 -12.35 3.65 -3.22
CA GLU A 148 -12.45 2.20 -3.47
C GLU A 148 -11.44 1.38 -2.66
N LEU A 149 -10.48 2.03 -2.00
CA LEU A 149 -9.36 1.36 -1.35
C LEU A 149 -9.80 0.36 -0.26
N GLU A 150 -10.84 0.66 0.52
CA GLU A 150 -11.37 -0.28 1.52
C GLU A 150 -11.96 -1.54 0.87
N LYS A 151 -12.69 -1.39 -0.23
CA LYS A 151 -13.24 -2.51 -1.00
C LYS A 151 -12.12 -3.34 -1.63
N ALA A 152 -11.07 -2.68 -2.13
CA ALA A 152 -9.90 -3.36 -2.67
C ALA A 152 -9.17 -4.18 -1.59
N VAL A 153 -8.97 -3.61 -0.38
CA VAL A 153 -8.42 -4.33 0.77
C VAL A 153 -9.26 -5.58 1.07
N GLU A 154 -10.57 -5.42 1.25
CA GLU A 154 -11.45 -6.54 1.58
C GLU A 154 -11.38 -7.64 0.52
N SER A 155 -11.51 -7.28 -0.75
CA SER A 155 -11.51 -8.23 -1.86
C SER A 155 -10.20 -9.00 -1.98
N VAL A 156 -9.05 -8.31 -1.87
CA VAL A 156 -7.74 -8.96 -1.96
C VAL A 156 -7.52 -9.84 -0.72
N LEU A 157 -7.74 -9.32 0.49
CA LEU A 157 -7.52 -10.11 1.71
C LEU A 157 -8.42 -11.36 1.77
N ALA A 158 -9.63 -11.31 1.22
CA ALA A 158 -10.53 -12.46 1.11
C ALA A 158 -10.01 -13.53 0.14
N ALA A 159 -9.31 -13.11 -0.93
CA ALA A 159 -8.71 -14.03 -1.89
C ALA A 159 -7.51 -14.77 -1.28
N TYR A 160 -6.74 -14.10 -0.41
CA TYR A 160 -5.57 -14.69 0.23
C TYR A 160 -5.89 -15.45 1.54
N GLY A 161 -6.99 -15.13 2.23
CA GLY A 161 -7.31 -15.66 3.56
C GLY A 161 -8.74 -16.15 3.73
N LYS A 162 -8.94 -17.18 4.58
CA LYS A 162 -10.27 -17.77 4.86
C LYS A 162 -11.17 -16.88 5.75
N SER A 163 -10.60 -16.01 6.58
CA SER A 163 -11.36 -15.07 7.41
C SER A 163 -10.53 -13.80 7.66
N ILE A 164 -11.09 -12.65 7.28
CA ILE A 164 -10.47 -11.35 7.49
C ILE A 164 -10.90 -10.84 8.86
N ARG A 165 -9.95 -10.40 9.68
CA ARG A 165 -10.28 -9.70 10.92
C ARG A 165 -10.56 -8.23 10.65
N PHE A 166 -11.50 -7.67 11.41
CA PHE A 166 -11.85 -6.25 11.28
C PHE A 166 -10.64 -5.31 11.49
N ASP A 167 -9.75 -5.64 12.43
CA ASP A 167 -8.57 -4.82 12.69
C ASP A 167 -7.51 -4.93 11.59
N GLU A 168 -7.37 -6.10 10.96
CA GLU A 168 -6.53 -6.27 9.75
C GLU A 168 -7.04 -5.41 8.61
N LEU A 169 -8.34 -5.47 8.32
CA LEU A 169 -8.96 -4.67 7.26
C LEU A 169 -8.80 -3.18 7.54
N LYS A 170 -9.16 -2.74 8.75
CA LYS A 170 -9.11 -1.33 9.16
C LYS A 170 -7.69 -0.76 9.06
N TYR A 171 -6.71 -1.40 9.71
CA TYR A 171 -5.37 -0.83 9.78
C TYR A 171 -4.60 -0.97 8.47
N THR A 172 -4.90 -1.99 7.66
CA THR A 172 -4.38 -2.07 6.28
C THR A 172 -4.93 -0.91 5.46
N ALA A 173 -6.25 -0.66 5.49
CA ALA A 173 -6.84 0.45 4.75
C ALA A 173 -6.29 1.82 5.21
N GLU A 174 -6.17 2.06 6.52
CA GLU A 174 -5.58 3.29 7.05
C GLU A 174 -4.12 3.48 6.61
N LEU A 175 -3.31 2.42 6.65
CA LEU A 175 -1.91 2.46 6.19
C LEU A 175 -1.84 2.79 4.69
N LEU A 176 -2.66 2.12 3.88
CA LEU A 176 -2.66 2.33 2.44
C LEU A 176 -3.18 3.72 2.08
N LYS A 177 -4.23 4.24 2.74
CA LYS A 177 -4.74 5.61 2.54
C LYS A 177 -3.65 6.66 2.79
N MET A 178 -2.76 6.42 3.76
CA MET A 178 -1.67 7.34 4.07
C MET A 178 -0.62 7.44 2.96
N VAL A 179 -0.40 6.35 2.20
CA VAL A 179 0.68 6.26 1.20
C VAL A 179 0.18 6.25 -0.24
N HIS A 180 -1.11 6.01 -0.48
CA HIS A 180 -1.67 5.90 -1.82
C HIS A 180 -1.63 7.26 -2.53
N PRO A 181 -0.98 7.39 -3.72
CA PRO A 181 -0.88 8.67 -4.43
C PRO A 181 -2.24 9.34 -4.66
N LYS A 182 -3.26 8.57 -5.08
CA LYS A 182 -4.63 9.07 -5.30
C LYS A 182 -5.36 9.52 -4.02
N CYS A 183 -4.85 9.17 -2.83
CA CYS A 183 -5.38 9.64 -1.55
C CYS A 183 -4.74 10.95 -1.08
N GLU A 184 -3.63 11.38 -1.68
CA GLU A 184 -3.04 12.68 -1.35
C GLU A 184 -4.02 13.82 -1.71
N GLY A 185 -4.05 14.86 -0.86
CA GLY A 185 -4.76 16.09 -1.19
C GLY A 185 -4.08 16.75 -2.39
N CYS A 186 -4.88 17.38 -3.27
CA CYS A 186 -4.38 18.24 -4.33
C CYS A 186 -3.77 19.52 -3.74
N ASP A 187 -2.58 19.44 -3.16
CA ASP A 187 -1.81 20.62 -2.79
C ASP A 187 -0.82 20.95 -3.92
N LEU A 188 -1.20 21.91 -4.77
CA LEU A 188 -0.43 22.33 -5.94
C LEU A 188 0.81 23.17 -5.59
N ARG A 189 1.12 23.37 -4.30
CA ARG A 189 2.26 24.19 -3.86
C ARG A 189 3.62 23.59 -4.22
N CYS A 190 3.74 22.26 -4.31
CA CYS A 190 4.95 21.54 -4.74
C CYS A 190 4.60 20.31 -5.62
N PRO A 191 4.38 20.50 -6.94
CA PRO A 191 3.93 19.43 -7.82
C PRO A 191 5.09 18.50 -8.23
N THR A 192 4.94 17.20 -7.98
CA THR A 192 5.69 16.15 -8.68
C THR A 192 4.84 15.62 -9.84
N ALA A 193 5.45 15.02 -10.88
CA ALA A 193 4.71 14.51 -12.04
C ALA A 193 3.59 13.52 -11.66
N GLU A 194 3.86 12.62 -10.72
CA GLU A 194 2.89 11.66 -10.18
C GLU A 194 1.74 12.35 -9.42
N ARG A 195 2.05 13.37 -8.61
CA ARG A 195 1.04 14.16 -7.89
C ARG A 195 0.16 14.94 -8.84
N LEU A 196 0.73 15.48 -9.92
CA LEU A 196 0.01 16.25 -10.91
C LEU A 196 -0.95 15.37 -11.70
N ALA A 197 -0.51 14.17 -12.11
CA ALA A 197 -1.39 13.19 -12.75
C ALA A 197 -2.56 12.75 -11.85
N ALA A 198 -2.29 12.40 -10.59
CA ALA A 198 -3.32 12.01 -9.64
C ALA A 198 -4.27 13.17 -9.31
N CYS A 199 -3.75 14.40 -9.25
CA CYS A 199 -4.57 15.58 -8.99
C CYS A 199 -5.46 15.94 -10.18
N VAL A 200 -4.97 15.82 -11.41
CA VAL A 200 -5.78 15.98 -12.63
C VAL A 200 -6.90 14.94 -12.68
N GLU A 201 -6.59 13.67 -12.40
CA GLU A 201 -7.60 12.60 -12.35
C GLU A 201 -8.68 12.90 -11.31
N LYS A 202 -8.29 13.37 -10.12
CA LYS A 202 -9.22 13.77 -9.05
C LYS A 202 -10.04 15.01 -9.42
N LEU A 203 -9.45 16.00 -10.07
CA LEU A 203 -10.17 17.17 -10.57
C LEU A 203 -11.20 16.78 -11.61
N ILE A 204 -10.84 15.89 -12.56
CA ILE A 204 -11.77 15.34 -13.55
C ILE A 204 -12.91 14.59 -12.87
N GLN A 205 -12.62 13.73 -11.89
CA GLN A 205 -13.64 12.99 -11.15
C GLN A 205 -14.58 13.91 -10.36
N LEU A 206 -14.05 14.94 -9.70
CA LEU A 206 -14.85 15.93 -8.97
C LEU A 206 -15.66 16.83 -9.91
N SER A 207 -15.12 17.14 -11.10
CA SER A 207 -15.83 17.95 -12.08
C SER A 207 -16.85 17.14 -12.87
N HIS A 208 -16.68 15.83 -13.06
CA HIS A 208 -17.52 14.97 -13.90
C HIS A 208 -19.04 15.11 -13.64
N PRO A 209 -19.53 15.09 -12.38
CA PRO A 209 -20.95 15.27 -12.09
C PRO A 209 -21.43 16.70 -12.36
N HIS A 210 -20.52 17.68 -12.31
CA HIS A 210 -20.78 19.10 -12.49
C HIS A 210 -20.39 19.62 -13.87
N MET A 211 -19.92 18.77 -14.79
CA MET A 211 -19.41 19.19 -16.10
C MET A 211 -20.46 19.99 -16.86
N ARG A 212 -21.72 19.55 -16.85
CA ARG A 212 -22.83 20.25 -17.50
C ARG A 212 -23.07 21.65 -16.92
N GLU A 213 -23.02 21.78 -15.59
CA GLU A 213 -23.21 23.05 -14.89
C GLU A 213 -21.99 23.98 -15.05
N LEU A 214 -20.78 23.41 -15.11
CA LEU A 214 -19.54 24.12 -15.47
C LEU A 214 -19.59 24.62 -16.91
N PHE A 215 -20.06 23.82 -17.87
CA PHE A 215 -20.25 24.22 -19.27
C PHE A 215 -21.31 25.32 -19.40
N GLU A 216 -22.41 25.23 -18.68
CA GLU A 216 -23.47 26.25 -18.66
C GLU A 216 -23.00 27.55 -17.98
N ARG A 217 -22.15 27.49 -16.95
CA ARG A 217 -21.63 28.67 -16.24
C ARG A 217 -20.41 29.31 -16.89
N LEU A 218 -19.62 28.56 -17.65
CA LEU A 218 -18.40 29.07 -18.31
C LEU A 218 -18.70 29.80 -19.63
N ASP A 219 -19.97 29.88 -20.06
CA ASP A 219 -20.43 30.57 -21.28
C ASP A 219 -19.47 30.37 -22.47
N ILE A 220 -19.00 29.13 -22.67
CA ILE A 220 -17.99 28.82 -23.69
C ILE A 220 -18.70 28.67 -25.04
N SER A 221 -19.15 29.78 -25.58
CA SER A 221 -19.67 29.92 -26.95
C SER A 221 -18.56 29.88 -28.02
N LEU A 222 -17.31 29.55 -27.65
CA LEU A 222 -16.11 29.63 -28.51
C LEU A 222 -15.41 28.28 -28.79
N LEU A 223 -16.05 27.13 -28.54
CA LEU A 223 -15.36 25.84 -28.70
C LEU A 223 -15.35 25.18 -30.10
N PRO A 224 -16.26 25.44 -31.06
CA PRO A 224 -16.14 24.77 -32.37
C PRO A 224 -14.85 25.14 -33.11
N GLU A 225 -14.39 26.39 -33.02
CA GLU A 225 -13.25 26.90 -33.80
C GLU A 225 -11.89 26.65 -33.14
N HIS A 226 -11.85 26.24 -31.87
CA HIS A 226 -10.59 26.00 -31.13
C HIS A 226 -10.31 24.52 -30.85
N LEU A 227 -11.26 23.61 -31.14
CA LEU A 227 -11.00 22.17 -31.16
C LEU A 227 -10.05 21.77 -32.30
N ASP A 228 -9.98 22.54 -33.39
CA ASP A 228 -9.02 22.31 -34.49
C ASP A 228 -7.55 22.58 -34.10
N HIS A 229 -7.31 23.25 -32.97
CA HIS A 229 -5.96 23.52 -32.44
C HIS A 229 -5.54 22.60 -31.30
N VAL A 230 -6.46 21.82 -30.74
CA VAL A 230 -6.11 20.70 -29.88
C VAL A 230 -5.85 19.52 -30.82
N GLY A 231 -4.64 19.49 -31.40
CA GLY A 231 -4.14 18.37 -32.19
C GLY A 231 -4.16 17.10 -31.34
N VAL A 232 -5.28 16.39 -31.40
CA VAL A 232 -5.46 15.06 -30.84
C VAL A 232 -4.58 14.13 -31.67
N ASP A 233 -3.51 13.63 -31.08
CA ASP A 233 -2.72 12.56 -31.66
C ASP A 233 -3.66 11.37 -31.94
N GLY A 234 -3.70 10.94 -33.20
CA GLY A 234 -4.75 10.10 -33.78
C GLY A 234 -4.79 8.65 -33.29
N SER A 235 -4.11 8.33 -32.18
CA SER A 235 -4.00 6.97 -31.64
C SER A 235 -4.93 6.67 -30.46
N THR A 236 -5.70 7.63 -29.95
CA THR A 236 -6.31 7.47 -28.61
C THR A 236 -7.74 6.89 -28.60
N TYR A 237 -8.44 6.77 -29.73
CA TYR A 237 -9.78 6.16 -29.72
C TYR A 237 -10.05 5.30 -30.95
N LEU A 238 -9.77 4.00 -30.83
CA LEU A 238 -10.42 2.95 -31.62
C LEU A 238 -11.44 2.24 -30.71
N LEU A 239 -12.69 2.66 -30.80
CA LEU A 239 -13.83 1.80 -30.48
C LEU A 239 -14.18 1.06 -31.78
N SER A 240 -13.80 -0.21 -31.86
CA SER A 240 -14.29 -1.10 -32.91
C SER A 240 -15.70 -1.58 -32.57
N VAL A 241 -16.56 -1.53 -33.61
CA VAL A 241 -17.98 -1.91 -33.70
C VAL A 241 -18.33 -3.24 -33.02
#